data_AF-A0A1G4SBW1-F1
#
_entry.id   AF-A0A1G4SBW1-F1
#
_cell.length_a   1.000
_cell.length_b   1.000
_cell.length_c   1.000
_cell.angle_alpha   90.00
_cell.angle_beta   90.00
_cell.angle_gamma   90.00
#
_symmetry.space_group_name_H-M   'P 1'
#
loop_
_entity.id
_entity.type
_entity.pdbx_description
1 polymer ?
#
loop_
_entity_poly.entity_id
_entity_poly.type
_entity_poly.pdbx_seq_one_letter_code
_entity_poly.pdbx_strand_id
1 'polypeptide(L)' 'MDAASAQRFIKAIVHDKTQNLLRIVEEVCRRYPPNEDLEFIRYLLGMIVLETDDGNGKDQR' A
#
# COMPACT_ATOMS: atom_id res chain seq x y z
N MET A 1 -19.37 16.38 5.99
CA MET A 1 -17.98 16.14 5.55
C MET A 1 -17.82 16.80 4.19
N ASP A 2 -16.75 17.57 3.99
CA ASP A 2 -16.40 18.05 2.65
C ASP A 2 -15.80 16.90 1.81
N ALA A 3 -15.85 17.05 0.48
CA ALA A 3 -15.41 16.02 -0.46
C ALA A 3 -13.91 15.68 -0.32
N ALA A 4 -13.06 16.66 0.02
CA ALA A 4 -11.63 16.46 0.20
C ALA A 4 -11.31 15.68 1.49
N SER A 5 -12.09 15.87 2.55
CA SER A 5 -11.98 15.13 3.80
C SER A 5 -12.45 13.69 3.64
N ALA A 6 -13.51 13.45 2.87
CA ALA A 6 -13.96 12.10 2.53
C ALA A 6 -12.91 11.36 1.67
N GLN A 7 -12.32 12.03 0.68
CA GLN A 7 -11.27 11.46 -0.16
C GLN A 7 -10.03 11.07 0.64
N ARG A 8 -9.53 11.96 1.51
CA ARG A 8 -8.38 11.68 2.39
C ARG A 8 -8.66 10.53 3.35
N PHE A 9 -9.87 10.46 3.91
CA PHE A 9 -10.27 9.36 4.78
C PHE A 9 -10.26 8.01 4.05
N ILE A 10 -10.82 7.97 2.83
CA ILE A 10 -10.80 6.75 2.01
C ILE A 10 -9.35 6.36 1.66
N LYS A 11 -8.52 7.31 1.23
CA LYS A 11 -7.10 7.06 0.94
C LYS A 11 -6.36 6.48 2.15
N ALA A 12 -6.54 7.05 3.34
CA ALA A 12 -5.92 6.55 4.57
C ALA A 12 -6.36 5.12 4.91
N ILE A 13 -7.64 4.79 4.72
CA ILE A 13 -8.13 3.41 4.91
C ILE A 13 -7.49 2.46 3.89
N VAL A 14 -7.48 2.84 2.61
CA VAL A 14 -6.89 2.00 1.56
C VAL A 14 -5.40 1.79 1.82
N HIS A 15 -4.68 2.83 2.23
CA HIS A 15 -3.27 2.73 2.61
C HIS A 15 -3.05 1.71 3.72
N ASP A 16 -3.75 1.85 4.85
CA ASP A 16 -3.63 0.95 6.01
C ASP A 16 -3.91 -0.52 5.62
N LYS A 17 -5.00 -0.76 4.89
CA LYS A 17 -5.38 -2.12 4.47
C LYS A 17 -4.39 -2.71 3.49
N THR A 18 -3.95 -1.93 2.52
CA THR A 18 -2.98 -2.39 1.51
C THR A 18 -1.63 -2.66 2.13
N GLN A 19 -1.16 -1.78 3.03
CA GLN A 19 0.11 -1.95 3.72
C GLN A 19 0.11 -3.23 4.57
N ASN A 20 -0.99 -3.53 5.27
CA ASN A 20 -1.09 -4.77 6.04
C ASN A 20 -1.07 -6.00 5.12
N LEU A 21 -1.81 -5.97 4.01
CA LEU A 21 -1.82 -7.06 3.05
C LEU A 21 -0.45 -7.27 2.37
N LEU A 22 0.25 -6.18 2.04
CA LEU A 22 1.59 -6.23 1.48
C LEU A 22 2.56 -6.97 2.41
N ARG A 23 2.53 -6.69 3.72
CA ARG A 23 3.37 -7.39 4.71
C ARG A 23 3.11 -8.90 4.73
N ILE A 24 1.84 -9.31 4.62
CA ILE A 24 1.48 -10.74 4.56
C ILE A 24 2.07 -11.37 3.29
N VAL A 25 1.90 -10.71 2.15
CA VAL A 25 2.42 -11.21 0.86
C VAL A 25 3.95 -11.28 0.87
N GLU A 26 4.63 -10.30 1.44
CA GLU A 26 6.09 -10.31 1.63
C GLU A 26 6.55 -11.50 2.48
N GLU A 27 5.83 -11.80 3.57
CA GLU A 27 6.13 -12.96 4.40
C GLU A 27 5.95 -14.28 3.64
N VAL A 28 4.87 -14.40 2.85
CA VAL A 28 4.62 -15.58 2.01
C VAL A 28 5.72 -15.72 0.95
N CYS A 29 6.07 -14.64 0.24
CA CYS A 29 7.15 -14.66 -0.78
C CYS A 29 8.50 -15.06 -0.17
N ARG A 30 8.76 -14.69 1.10
CA ARG A 30 9.99 -15.07 1.80
C ARG A 30 10.01 -16.54 2.22
N ARG A 31 8.84 -17.11 2.56
CA ARG A 31 8.73 -18.45 3.18
C ARG A 31 8.57 -19.59 2.17
N TYR A 32 7.99 -19.30 1.01
CA TYR A 32 7.69 -20.29 -0.02
C TYR A 32 8.55 -20.06 -1.26
N PRO A 33 8.72 -21.08 -2.13
CA PRO A 33 9.44 -20.91 -3.37
C PRO A 33 8.88 -19.75 -4.21
N PRO A 34 9.71 -19.10 -5.04
CA PRO A 34 9.28 -17.99 -5.90
C PRO A 34 8.07 -18.38 -6.74
N ASN A 35 7.08 -17.48 -6.78
CA ASN A 35 5.86 -17.63 -7.56
C ASN A 35 5.57 -16.29 -8.26
N GLU A 36 5.47 -16.31 -9.58
CA GLU A 36 5.32 -15.09 -10.40
C GLU A 36 4.05 -14.31 -10.06
N ASP A 37 2.93 -15.00 -9.75
CA ASP A 37 1.69 -14.35 -9.38
C ASP A 37 1.82 -13.62 -8.03
N LEU A 38 2.50 -14.22 -7.06
CA LEU A 38 2.75 -13.59 -5.76
C LEU A 38 3.69 -12.39 -5.88
N GLU A 39 4.72 -12.47 -6.72
CA GLU A 39 5.61 -11.35 -7.02
C GLU A 39 4.85 -10.20 -7.71
N PHE A 40 3.94 -10.53 -8.63
CA PHE A 40 3.06 -9.55 -9.28
C PHE A 40 2.09 -8.90 -8.28
N ILE A 41 1.47 -9.68 -7.41
CA ILE A 41 0.60 -9.16 -6.34
C ILE A 41 1.40 -8.26 -5.40
N ARG A 42 2.61 -8.64 -4.99
CA ARG A 42 3.49 -7.80 -4.17
C ARG A 42 3.78 -6.46 -4.85
N TYR A 43 4.07 -6.49 -6.14
CA TYR A 43 4.31 -5.28 -6.94
C TYR A 43 3.08 -4.36 -6.97
N LEU A 44 1.89 -4.91 -7.26
CA LEU A 44 0.64 -4.13 -7.29
C LEU A 44 0.31 -3.50 -5.93
N LEU A 45 0.46 -4.25 -4.85
CA LEU A 45 0.23 -3.75 -3.50
C LEU A 45 1.23 -2.65 -3.13
N GLY A 46 2.50 -2.79 -3.51
CA GLY A 46 3.51 -1.73 -3.35
C GLY A 46 3.13 -0.44 -4.08
N MET A 47 2.63 -0.55 -5.32
CA MET A 47 2.16 0.61 -6.08
C MET A 47 0.98 1.31 -5.41
N ILE A 48 0.02 0.56 -4.88
CA ILE A 48 -1.14 1.14 -4.18
C ILE A 48 -0.71 1.84 -2.88
N VAL A 49 0.24 1.26 -2.12
CA VAL A 49 0.80 1.91 -0.93
C VAL A 49 1.44 3.25 -1.30
N LEU A 50 2.23 3.30 -2.38
CA LEU A 50 2.88 4.54 -2.84
C LEU A 50 1.88 5.61 -3.27
N GLU A 51 0.82 5.24 -4.01
CA GLU A 51 -0.21 6.18 -4.47
C GLU A 51 -1.09 6.72 -3.33
N THR A 52 -1.24 5.93 -2.27
CA THR A 52 -2.07 6.27 -1.10
C THR A 52 -1.26 6.85 0.05
N ASP A 53 0.07 6.90 -0.06
CA ASP A 53 0.92 7.63 0.87
C ASP A 53 0.75 9.14 0.62
N ASP A 54 -0.14 9.77 1.37
CA ASP A 54 -0.40 11.21 1.29
C ASP A 54 0.79 12.07 1.83
N GLY A 55 1.95 11.45 2.10
CA GLY A 55 3.24 12.16 2.13
C GLY A 55 3.30 13.31 3.13
N ASN A 56 2.97 13.06 4.41
CA ASN A 56 3.16 14.06 5.47
C ASN A 56 4.65 14.21 5.88
N GLY A 57 5.58 14.30 4.93
CA GLY A 57 7.01 14.23 5.29
C GLY A 57 8.08 14.59 4.26
N LYS A 58 7.76 15.26 3.14
CA LYS A 58 8.82 15.84 2.27
C LYS A 58 8.41 17.19 1.67
N ASP A 59 8.06 18.13 2.54
CA ASP A 59 8.29 19.55 2.30
C ASP A 59 9.41 20.03 3.25
N GLN A 60 10.65 19.75 2.83
CA GLN A 60 11.86 20.41 3.31
C GLN A 60 12.84 20.40 2.13
N ARG A 61 12.74 21.42 1.29
CA ARG A 61 13.83 21.89 0.43
C ARG A 61 13.97 23.39 0.61
#